data_AF-A0A7X7PQ21-F1
#
_entry.id   AF-A0A7X7PQ21-F1
#
_cell.length_a   1.000
_cell.length_b   1.000
_cell.length_c   1.000
_cell.angle_alpha   90.00
_cell.angle_beta   90.00
_cell.angle_gamma   90.00
#
_symmetry.space_group_name_H-M   'P 1'
#
loop_
_entity.id
_entity.type
_entity.pdbx_description
1 polymer ?
#
loop_
_entity_poly.entity_id
_entity_poly.type
_entity_poly.pdbx_seq_one_letter_code
_entity_poly.pdbx_strand_id
1 'polypeptide(L)'
;MGLALVVGLGSLWLPAAVGAKTTQELQQDLGVTRDRLREVREGKQEALQRLAAAERDIQALDQQIDGLEGQLEQVMERADAAQARLDATQAELNQVAAELEATRRRLQKAEEDLHTQQTVLNQRLVSAYKSGTLGFVELLLESARFSDLLNRLDLVGIILRQDQDVLQQIAALKGDMEEQRSALETRREAVSALAVRQRAEADELAAAVAEKQSAMEALAVAREGKQVAAARAESDKAAFEQQEEELAA
;
A
#
# COMPACT_ATOMS: atom_id res chain seq x y z
N MET A 1 -58.10 93.58 -44.74
CA MET A 1 -59.28 93.56 -45.64
C MET A 1 -59.75 92.12 -45.77
N GLY A 2 -60.97 91.80 -45.33
CA GLY A 2 -61.67 90.57 -45.72
C GLY A 2 -61.96 89.56 -44.62
N LEU A 3 -63.12 89.74 -43.96
CA LEU A 3 -63.84 88.75 -43.18
C LEU A 3 -64.15 87.47 -44.00
N ALA A 4 -64.28 86.32 -43.34
CA ALA A 4 -65.50 85.50 -43.42
C ALA A 4 -65.50 84.37 -42.38
N LEU A 5 -66.63 84.33 -41.68
CA LEU A 5 -67.08 83.41 -40.65
C LEU A 5 -67.82 82.24 -41.34
N VAL A 6 -67.52 80.99 -41.01
CA VAL A 6 -68.43 79.85 -41.26
C VAL A 6 -68.48 78.96 -40.02
N VAL A 7 -69.71 78.88 -39.50
CA VAL A 7 -70.20 78.02 -38.42
C VAL A 7 -70.64 76.69 -39.03
N GLY A 8 -70.44 75.57 -38.33
CA GLY A 8 -71.37 74.42 -38.46
C GLY A 8 -70.81 73.00 -38.30
N LEU A 9 -71.02 72.45 -37.10
CA LEU A 9 -71.60 71.12 -36.83
C LEU A 9 -70.80 69.84 -37.17
N GLY A 10 -70.33 69.17 -36.11
CA GLY A 10 -70.85 67.83 -35.81
C GLY A 10 -69.93 66.64 -36.05
N SER A 11 -69.17 66.24 -35.03
CA SER A 11 -69.17 64.85 -34.53
C SER A 11 -68.58 64.83 -33.12
N LEU A 12 -69.43 64.53 -32.14
CA LEU A 12 -69.03 64.12 -30.79
C LEU A 12 -68.08 62.93 -30.92
N TRP A 13 -66.83 63.09 -30.54
CA TRP A 13 -65.98 61.98 -30.16
C TRP A 13 -65.89 62.01 -28.64
N LEU A 14 -66.59 61.09 -27.98
CA LEU A 14 -66.41 60.88 -26.54
C LEU A 14 -64.98 60.36 -26.34
N PRO A 15 -64.12 61.03 -25.55
CA PRO A 15 -62.91 60.38 -25.09
C PRO A 15 -63.35 59.14 -24.30
N ALA A 16 -62.80 57.98 -24.65
CA ALA A 16 -62.93 56.78 -23.84
C ALA A 16 -62.59 57.15 -22.39
N ALA A 17 -63.51 56.89 -21.47
CA ALA A 17 -63.22 56.99 -20.06
C ALA A 17 -62.11 55.97 -19.78
N VAL A 18 -60.87 56.45 -19.69
CA VAL A 18 -59.81 55.75 -18.98
C VAL A 18 -60.33 55.63 -17.55
N GLY A 19 -60.87 54.46 -17.21
CA GLY A 19 -61.45 54.21 -15.90
C GLY A 19 -60.36 54.36 -14.84
N ALA A 20 -60.39 55.45 -14.08
CA ALA A 20 -59.57 55.60 -12.90
C ALA A 20 -60.03 54.58 -11.86
N LYS A 21 -59.12 53.75 -11.33
CA LYS A 21 -59.42 52.81 -10.25
C LYS A 21 -60.10 53.53 -9.09
N THR A 22 -61.12 52.89 -8.51
CA THR A 22 -61.80 53.42 -7.33
C THR A 22 -60.92 53.28 -6.08
N THR A 23 -61.16 54.10 -5.06
CA THR A 23 -60.40 54.08 -3.80
C THR A 23 -60.44 52.71 -3.10
N GLN A 24 -61.54 51.97 -3.26
CA GLN A 24 -61.72 50.63 -2.69
C GLN A 24 -60.89 49.58 -3.43
N GLU A 25 -60.82 49.66 -4.77
CA GLU A 25 -59.94 48.81 -5.59
C GLU A 25 -58.46 49.10 -5.31
N LEU A 26 -58.09 50.37 -5.12
CA LEU A 26 -56.73 50.76 -4.73
C LEU A 26 -56.33 50.23 -3.35
N GLN A 27 -57.24 50.25 -2.37
CA GLN A 27 -57.00 49.70 -1.03
C GLN A 27 -56.86 48.16 -1.05
N GLN A 28 -57.66 47.49 -1.88
CA GLN A 28 -57.59 46.04 -2.07
C GLN A 28 -56.28 45.63 -2.75
N ASP A 29 -55.90 46.32 -3.82
CA ASP A 29 -54.63 46.08 -4.54
C ASP A 29 -53.42 46.31 -3.62
N LEU A 30 -53.43 47.37 -2.81
CA LEU A 30 -52.37 47.64 -1.83
C LEU A 30 -52.26 46.53 -0.76
N GLY A 31 -53.40 45.95 -0.34
CA GLY A 31 -53.43 44.81 0.57
C GLY A 31 -52.78 43.58 -0.06
N VAL A 32 -53.17 43.24 -1.29
CA VAL A 32 -52.63 42.11 -2.05
C VAL A 32 -51.12 42.28 -2.31
N THR A 33 -50.67 43.46 -2.71
CA THR A 33 -49.24 43.74 -2.90
C THR A 33 -48.45 43.62 -1.61
N ARG A 34 -49.01 44.07 -0.47
CA ARG A 34 -48.36 43.93 0.84
C ARG A 34 -48.22 42.46 1.25
N ASP A 35 -49.25 41.65 1.05
CA ASP A 35 -49.23 40.23 1.39
C ASP A 35 -48.23 39.46 0.50
N ARG A 36 -48.21 39.74 -0.81
CA ARG A 36 -47.20 39.19 -1.73
C ARG A 36 -45.78 39.60 -1.36
N LEU A 37 -45.56 40.88 -1.01
CA LEU A 37 -44.24 41.36 -0.59
C LEU A 37 -43.77 40.65 0.68
N ARG A 38 -44.69 40.35 1.60
CA ARG A 38 -44.38 39.56 2.80
C ARG A 38 -43.98 38.12 2.44
N GLU A 39 -44.76 37.46 1.59
CA GLU A 39 -44.47 36.09 1.13
C GLU A 39 -43.10 36.00 0.42
N VAL A 40 -42.81 36.94 -0.48
CA VAL A 40 -41.52 37.02 -1.18
C VAL A 40 -40.36 37.22 -0.20
N ARG A 41 -40.53 38.08 0.80
CA ARG A 41 -39.50 38.31 1.85
C ARG A 41 -39.28 37.08 2.72
N GLU A 42 -40.35 36.38 3.10
CA GLU A 42 -40.28 35.12 3.84
C GLU A 42 -39.54 34.06 3.01
N GLY A 43 -39.89 33.90 1.72
CA GLY A 43 -39.20 33.01 0.79
C GLY A 43 -37.71 33.34 0.59
N LYS A 44 -37.37 34.62 0.43
CA LYS A 44 -35.98 35.11 0.37
C LYS A 44 -35.20 34.78 1.64
N GLN A 45 -35.81 34.97 2.80
CA GLN A 45 -35.18 34.65 4.09
C GLN A 45 -34.92 33.14 4.22
N GLU A 46 -35.86 32.30 3.81
CA GLU A 46 -35.66 30.85 3.77
C GLU A 46 -34.53 30.46 2.80
N ALA A 47 -34.48 31.05 1.60
CA ALA A 47 -33.41 30.80 0.64
C ALA A 47 -32.03 31.18 1.21
N LEU A 48 -31.92 32.32 1.90
CA LEU A 48 -30.70 32.72 2.60
C LEU A 48 -30.31 31.75 3.72
N GLN A 49 -31.27 31.23 4.49
CA GLN A 49 -31.00 30.25 5.53
C GLN A 49 -30.50 28.93 4.94
N ARG A 50 -31.12 28.46 3.83
CA ARG A 50 -30.69 27.25 3.11
C ARG A 50 -29.29 27.42 2.54
N LEU A 51 -28.99 28.59 1.95
CA LEU A 51 -27.66 28.92 1.43
C LEU A 51 -26.61 28.88 2.55
N ALA A 52 -26.84 29.61 3.65
CA ALA A 52 -25.92 29.66 4.78
C ALA A 52 -25.73 28.27 5.44
N ALA A 53 -26.76 27.43 5.47
CA ALA A 53 -26.63 26.05 5.95
C ALA A 53 -25.78 25.21 5.00
N ALA A 54 -26.02 25.29 3.68
CA ALA A 54 -25.23 24.57 2.69
C ALA A 54 -23.76 24.98 2.69
N GLU A 55 -23.46 26.29 2.82
CA GLU A 55 -22.09 26.80 2.92
C GLU A 55 -21.35 26.29 4.16
N ARG A 56 -22.03 26.25 5.32
CA ARG A 56 -21.46 25.67 6.55
C ARG A 56 -21.17 24.18 6.40
N ASP A 57 -22.10 23.44 5.78
CA ASP A 57 -21.92 22.02 5.52
C ASP A 57 -20.73 21.78 4.56
N ILE A 58 -20.58 22.59 3.51
CA ILE A 58 -19.44 22.54 2.59
C ILE A 58 -18.14 22.77 3.35
N GLN A 59 -18.07 23.81 4.19
CA GLN A 59 -16.88 24.12 4.97
C GLN A 59 -16.51 22.99 5.95
N ALA A 60 -17.50 22.36 6.57
CA ALA A 60 -17.29 21.22 7.46
C ALA A 60 -16.78 19.99 6.70
N LEU A 61 -17.32 19.74 5.50
CA LEU A 61 -16.86 18.66 4.62
C LEU A 61 -15.44 18.92 4.11
N ASP A 62 -15.10 20.15 3.75
CA ASP A 62 -13.74 20.54 3.35
C ASP A 62 -12.72 20.22 4.45
N GLN A 63 -13.03 20.59 5.71
CA GLN A 63 -12.15 20.27 6.84
C GLN A 63 -12.00 18.76 7.07
N GLN A 64 -13.06 17.98 6.84
CA GLN A 64 -13.00 16.52 6.94
C GLN A 64 -12.16 15.90 5.82
N ILE A 65 -12.31 16.42 4.59
CA ILE A 65 -11.52 16.02 3.43
C ILE A 65 -10.04 16.31 3.68
N ASP A 66 -9.68 17.55 4.02
CA ASP A 66 -8.29 17.94 4.31
C ASP A 66 -7.66 17.06 5.41
N GLY A 67 -8.44 16.80 6.48
CA GLY A 67 -8.00 15.93 7.57
C GLY A 67 -7.78 14.48 7.13
N LEU A 68 -8.65 13.97 6.25
CA LEU A 68 -8.57 12.61 5.73
C LEU A 68 -7.44 12.46 4.69
N GLU A 69 -7.18 13.48 3.87
CA GLU A 69 -6.03 13.55 2.96
C GLU A 69 -4.71 13.42 3.71
N GLY A 70 -4.52 14.21 4.78
CA GLY A 70 -3.32 14.12 5.61
C GLY A 70 -3.15 12.75 6.28
N GLN A 71 -4.25 12.11 6.68
CA GLN A 71 -4.20 10.74 7.20
C GLN A 71 -3.90 9.71 6.12
N LEU A 72 -4.43 9.89 4.90
CA LEU A 72 -4.19 9.02 3.77
C LEU A 72 -2.71 9.06 3.37
N GLU A 73 -2.12 10.25 3.27
CA GLU A 73 -0.70 10.43 3.00
C GLU A 73 0.17 9.68 4.03
N GLN A 74 -0.10 9.86 5.32
CA GLN A 74 0.64 9.15 6.38
C GLN A 74 0.49 7.63 6.31
N VAL A 75 -0.69 7.13 5.97
CA VAL A 75 -0.92 5.67 5.84
C VAL A 75 -0.25 5.13 4.58
N MET A 76 -0.24 5.88 3.48
CA MET A 76 0.47 5.50 2.25
C MET A 76 1.98 5.42 2.49
N GLU A 77 2.59 6.41 3.16
CA GLU A 77 4.01 6.36 3.52
C GLU A 77 4.34 5.13 4.39
N ARG A 78 3.46 4.80 5.34
CA ARG A 78 3.62 3.60 6.18
C ARG A 78 3.47 2.32 5.36
N ALA A 79 2.54 2.27 4.42
CA ALA A 79 2.31 1.14 3.52
C ALA A 79 3.55 0.90 2.64
N ASP A 80 4.10 1.96 2.04
CA ASP A 80 5.31 1.88 1.22
C ASP A 80 6.51 1.40 2.05
N ALA A 81 6.68 1.93 3.26
CA ALA A 81 7.73 1.50 4.16
C ALA A 81 7.56 0.04 4.61
N ALA A 82 6.33 -0.42 4.85
CA ALA A 82 6.03 -1.80 5.20
C ALA A 82 6.31 -2.76 4.02
N GLN A 83 5.93 -2.36 2.81
CA GLN A 83 6.20 -3.13 1.59
C GLN A 83 7.71 -3.24 1.33
N ALA A 84 8.46 -2.14 1.49
CA ALA A 84 9.92 -2.16 1.36
C ALA A 84 10.60 -3.07 2.39
N ARG A 85 10.11 -3.08 3.64
CA ARG A 85 10.58 -4.02 4.67
C ARG A 85 10.30 -5.48 4.29
N LEU A 86 9.09 -5.75 3.79
CA LEU A 86 8.71 -7.08 3.33
C LEU A 86 9.59 -7.57 2.18
N ASP A 87 9.85 -6.72 1.19
CA ASP A 87 10.69 -7.05 0.04
C ASP A 87 12.14 -7.35 0.47
N ALA A 88 12.69 -6.57 1.40
CA ALA A 88 14.01 -6.81 1.97
C ALA A 88 14.08 -8.16 2.71
N THR A 89 13.07 -8.47 3.54
CA THR A 89 12.99 -9.76 4.25
C THR A 89 12.82 -10.93 3.28
N GLN A 90 12.07 -10.75 2.19
CA GLN A 90 11.92 -11.78 1.16
C GLN A 90 13.22 -12.03 0.40
N ALA A 91 14.01 -10.98 0.14
CA ALA A 91 15.34 -11.10 -0.42
C ALA A 91 16.29 -11.85 0.52
N GLU A 92 16.26 -11.54 1.82
CA GLU A 92 17.03 -12.27 2.84
C GLU A 92 16.62 -13.76 2.88
N LEU A 93 15.31 -14.06 2.81
CA LEU A 93 14.84 -15.45 2.79
C LEU A 93 15.41 -16.23 1.60
N ASN A 94 15.46 -15.60 0.41
CA ASN A 94 16.03 -16.20 -0.79
C ASN A 94 17.54 -16.43 -0.64
N GLN A 95 18.26 -15.48 -0.04
CA GLN A 95 19.69 -15.63 0.24
C GLN A 95 19.95 -16.80 1.20
N VAL A 96 19.23 -16.85 2.33
CA VAL A 96 19.37 -17.93 3.33
C VAL A 96 19.02 -19.28 2.70
N ALA A 97 18.01 -19.35 1.83
CA ALA A 97 17.66 -20.58 1.12
C ALA A 97 18.80 -21.05 0.18
N ALA A 98 19.44 -20.13 -0.55
CA ALA A 98 20.57 -20.44 -1.42
C ALA A 98 21.81 -20.90 -0.62
N GLU A 99 22.11 -20.23 0.50
CA GLU A 99 23.19 -20.62 1.41
C GLU A 99 22.95 -22.02 1.98
N LEU A 100 21.71 -22.30 2.39
CA LEU A 100 21.32 -23.62 2.91
C LEU A 100 21.50 -24.72 1.87
N GLU A 101 21.11 -24.47 0.62
CA GLU A 101 21.27 -25.43 -0.47
C GLU A 101 22.76 -25.68 -0.80
N ALA A 102 23.58 -24.63 -0.79
CA ALA A 102 25.02 -24.74 -0.97
C ALA A 102 25.68 -25.56 0.17
N THR A 103 25.32 -25.28 1.43
CA THR A 103 25.82 -26.02 2.59
C THR A 103 25.41 -27.49 2.53
N ARG A 104 24.17 -27.80 2.13
CA ARG A 104 23.70 -29.18 1.93
C ARG A 104 24.50 -29.93 0.86
N ARG A 105 24.78 -29.29 -0.29
CA ARG A 105 25.62 -29.88 -1.34
C ARG A 105 27.03 -30.17 -0.87
N ARG A 106 27.64 -29.23 -0.15
CA ARG A 106 28.97 -29.45 0.43
C ARG A 106 28.94 -30.59 1.44
N LEU A 107 27.89 -30.69 2.27
CA LEU A 107 27.78 -31.72 3.31
C LEU A 107 27.73 -33.12 2.70
N GLN A 108 26.91 -33.29 1.67
CA GLN A 108 26.86 -34.52 0.89
C GLN A 108 28.25 -34.88 0.32
N LYS A 109 28.97 -33.89 -0.23
CA LYS A 109 30.31 -34.13 -0.76
C LYS A 109 31.31 -34.55 0.32
N ALA A 110 31.27 -33.92 1.50
CA ALA A 110 32.10 -34.28 2.64
C ALA A 110 31.80 -35.71 3.16
N GLU A 111 30.53 -36.13 3.13
CA GLU A 111 30.12 -37.50 3.47
C GLU A 111 30.67 -38.54 2.48
N GLU A 112 30.59 -38.25 1.18
CA GLU A 112 31.17 -39.09 0.13
C GLU A 112 32.70 -39.19 0.24
N ASP A 113 33.37 -38.08 0.51
CA ASP A 113 34.83 -38.03 0.70
C ASP A 113 35.25 -38.79 1.95
N LEU A 114 34.52 -38.64 3.06
CA LEU A 114 34.76 -39.38 4.29
C LEU A 114 34.65 -40.88 4.05
N HIS A 115 33.58 -41.34 3.38
CA HIS A 115 33.38 -42.74 3.07
C HIS A 115 34.48 -43.30 2.15
N THR A 116 34.90 -42.52 1.15
CA THR A 116 35.98 -42.89 0.24
C THR A 116 37.31 -43.03 0.99
N GLN A 117 37.66 -42.06 1.83
CA GLN A 117 38.91 -42.10 2.61
C GLN A 117 38.91 -43.23 3.64
N GLN A 118 37.77 -43.52 4.28
CA GLN A 118 37.63 -44.66 5.18
C GLN A 118 37.86 -45.99 4.44
N THR A 119 37.34 -46.11 3.22
CA THR A 119 37.53 -47.30 2.39
C THR A 119 39.00 -47.47 1.99
N VAL A 120 39.67 -46.40 1.57
CA VAL A 120 41.10 -46.40 1.22
C VAL A 120 41.96 -46.79 2.43
N LEU A 121 41.72 -46.19 3.59
CA LEU A 121 42.42 -46.53 4.83
C LEU A 121 42.22 -48.02 5.19
N ASN A 122 40.98 -48.51 5.14
CA ASN A 122 40.69 -49.92 5.43
C ASN A 122 41.41 -50.87 4.47
N GLN A 123 41.42 -50.58 3.17
CA GLN A 123 42.16 -51.37 2.18
C GLN A 123 43.66 -51.38 2.47
N ARG A 124 44.24 -50.23 2.86
CA ARG A 124 45.66 -50.12 3.23
C ARG A 124 45.97 -50.89 4.51
N LEU A 125 45.12 -50.82 5.53
CA LEU A 125 45.27 -51.59 6.77
C LEU A 125 45.21 -53.09 6.51
N VAL A 126 44.24 -53.55 5.70
CA VAL A 126 44.13 -54.96 5.31
C VAL A 126 45.34 -55.40 4.50
N SER A 127 45.83 -54.58 3.56
CA SER A 127 47.05 -54.88 2.80
C SER A 127 48.25 -54.98 3.74
N ALA A 128 48.49 -53.98 4.58
CA ALA A 128 49.60 -53.97 5.54
C ALA A 128 49.58 -55.21 6.45
N TYR A 129 48.40 -55.63 6.91
CA TYR A 129 48.21 -56.85 7.70
C TYR A 129 48.48 -58.13 6.91
N LYS A 130 47.86 -58.30 5.74
CA LYS A 130 48.00 -59.52 4.89
C LYS A 130 49.41 -59.69 4.35
N SER A 131 50.05 -58.58 4.03
CA SER A 131 51.44 -58.53 3.64
C SER A 131 52.37 -59.06 4.75
N GLY A 132 52.02 -58.86 6.02
CA GLY A 132 52.82 -59.24 7.20
C GLY A 132 52.99 -60.72 7.49
N THR A 133 52.46 -61.67 6.70
CA THR A 133 52.67 -63.11 6.96
C THR A 133 53.20 -63.94 5.80
N LEU A 134 52.96 -63.59 4.53
CA LEU A 134 53.48 -64.39 3.39
C LEU A 134 53.96 -63.55 2.18
N GLY A 135 53.48 -62.32 1.94
CA GLY A 135 53.79 -61.55 0.72
C GLY A 135 54.75 -60.35 0.88
N PHE A 136 54.69 -59.57 1.96
CA PHE A 136 55.72 -58.55 2.24
C PHE A 136 56.99 -59.19 2.79
N VAL A 137 56.90 -60.28 3.54
CA VAL A 137 58.11 -60.96 4.06
C VAL A 137 59.01 -61.37 2.89
N GLU A 138 58.43 -61.85 1.78
CA GLU A 138 59.15 -62.19 0.55
C GLU A 138 59.74 -60.94 -0.16
N LEU A 139 58.97 -59.85 -0.30
CA LEU A 139 59.42 -58.56 -0.86
C LEU A 139 60.42 -57.80 0.02
N LEU A 140 60.43 -58.07 1.33
CA LEU A 140 61.35 -57.52 2.33
C LEU A 140 62.64 -58.34 2.41
N LEU A 141 62.57 -59.66 2.18
CA LEU A 141 63.74 -60.54 2.06
C LEU A 141 64.47 -60.39 0.72
N GLU A 142 63.82 -59.82 -0.31
CA GLU A 142 64.44 -59.42 -1.58
C GLU A 142 65.23 -58.08 -1.46
N SER A 143 65.10 -57.36 -0.33
CA SER A 143 65.85 -56.13 -0.10
C SER A 143 67.31 -56.42 0.25
N ALA A 144 68.25 -55.82 -0.49
CA ALA A 144 69.67 -56.11 -0.38
C ALA A 144 70.30 -55.75 0.98
N ARG A 145 69.59 -55.03 1.89
CA ARG A 145 70.08 -54.51 3.18
C ARG A 145 68.96 -54.31 4.21
N PHE A 146 69.22 -54.63 5.49
CA PHE A 146 68.28 -54.45 6.63
C PHE A 146 67.75 -53.01 6.82
N SER A 147 68.52 -52.00 6.39
CA SER A 147 68.10 -50.59 6.43
C SER A 147 66.90 -50.28 5.53
N ASP A 148 66.77 -50.97 4.39
CA ASP A 148 65.68 -50.74 3.43
C ASP A 148 64.35 -51.28 3.96
N LEU A 149 64.39 -52.37 4.73
CA LEU A 149 63.25 -52.92 5.46
C LEU A 149 62.70 -51.93 6.49
N LEU A 150 63.56 -51.34 7.32
CA LEU A 150 63.16 -50.36 8.34
C LEU A 150 62.57 -49.09 7.72
N ASN A 151 63.17 -48.59 6.63
CA ASN A 151 62.64 -47.42 5.91
C ASN A 151 61.26 -47.67 5.32
N ARG A 152 60.98 -48.88 4.80
CA ARG A 152 59.66 -49.23 4.26
C ARG A 152 58.59 -49.32 5.36
N LEU A 153 58.93 -49.86 6.53
CA LEU A 153 58.02 -49.90 7.68
C LEU A 153 57.69 -48.49 8.20
N ASP A 154 58.69 -47.61 8.27
CA ASP A 154 58.49 -46.22 8.67
C ASP A 154 57.60 -45.46 7.66
N LEU A 155 57.81 -45.69 6.35
CA LEU A 155 56.98 -45.10 5.29
C LEU A 155 55.50 -45.51 5.40
N VAL A 156 55.21 -46.79 5.70
CA VAL A 156 53.83 -47.25 5.93
C VAL A 156 53.21 -46.57 7.14
N GLY A 157 53.96 -46.44 8.24
CA GLY A 157 53.52 -45.72 9.43
C GLY A 157 53.26 -44.23 9.18
N ILE A 158 54.04 -43.59 8.31
CA ILE A 158 53.79 -42.20 7.87
C ILE A 158 52.48 -42.11 7.07
N ILE A 159 52.27 -43.00 6.09
CA ILE A 159 51.06 -43.00 5.25
C ILE A 159 49.79 -43.21 6.07
N LEU A 160 49.80 -44.18 7.00
CA LEU A 160 48.63 -44.45 7.85
C LEU A 160 48.29 -43.27 8.77
N ARG A 161 49.29 -42.57 9.32
CA ARG A 161 49.07 -41.34 10.10
C ARG A 161 48.46 -40.24 9.23
N GLN A 162 48.98 -40.05 8.03
CA GLN A 162 48.46 -39.05 7.09
C GLN A 162 47.00 -39.33 6.69
N ASP A 163 46.65 -40.59 6.44
CA ASP A 163 45.26 -40.98 6.15
C ASP A 163 44.33 -40.68 7.33
N GLN A 164 44.79 -40.96 8.55
CA GLN A 164 44.03 -40.65 9.77
C GLN A 164 43.85 -39.14 9.96
N ASP A 165 44.88 -38.33 9.69
CA ASP A 165 44.80 -36.87 9.73
C ASP A 165 43.80 -36.33 8.72
N VAL A 166 43.79 -36.85 7.48
CA VAL A 166 42.81 -36.46 6.44
C VAL A 166 41.39 -36.81 6.87
N LEU A 167 41.15 -37.99 7.44
CA LEU A 167 39.85 -38.39 7.97
C LEU A 167 39.36 -37.45 9.08
N GLN A 168 40.25 -37.07 10.00
CA GLN A 168 39.91 -36.12 11.07
C GLN A 168 39.56 -34.74 10.51
N GLN A 169 40.29 -34.26 9.50
CA GLN A 169 39.99 -32.98 8.85
C GLN A 169 38.62 -32.98 8.14
N ILE A 170 38.30 -34.06 7.41
CA ILE A 170 36.99 -34.20 6.74
C ILE A 170 35.87 -34.29 7.78
N ALA A 171 36.07 -35.05 8.86
CA ALA A 171 35.09 -35.18 9.93
C ALA A 171 34.84 -33.85 10.66
N ALA A 172 35.90 -33.07 10.93
CA ALA A 172 35.78 -31.73 11.50
C ALA A 172 35.01 -30.78 10.58
N LEU A 173 35.37 -30.74 9.29
CA LEU A 173 34.67 -29.93 8.28
C LEU A 173 33.18 -30.29 8.17
N LYS A 174 32.84 -31.58 8.23
CA LYS A 174 31.45 -32.04 8.27
C LYS A 174 30.72 -31.50 9.50
N GLY A 175 31.34 -31.56 10.68
CA GLY A 175 30.79 -31.03 11.92
C GLY A 175 30.50 -29.53 11.85
N ASP A 176 31.47 -28.74 11.39
CA ASP A 176 31.32 -27.29 11.20
C ASP A 176 30.16 -26.96 10.24
N MET A 177 30.00 -27.77 9.19
CA MET A 177 28.94 -27.58 8.19
C MET A 177 27.55 -28.01 8.68
N GLU A 178 27.47 -29.02 9.55
CA GLU A 178 26.21 -29.37 10.24
C GLU A 178 25.77 -28.26 11.18
N GLU A 179 26.71 -27.65 11.92
CA GLU A 179 26.44 -26.49 12.77
C GLU A 179 25.97 -25.30 11.93
N GLN A 180 26.68 -24.98 10.84
CA GLN A 180 26.25 -23.93 9.89
C GLN A 180 24.87 -24.21 9.30
N ARG A 181 24.57 -25.47 8.92
CA ARG A 181 23.25 -25.85 8.39
C ARG A 181 22.16 -25.61 9.43
N SER A 182 22.39 -26.04 10.67
CA SER A 182 21.44 -25.84 11.78
C SER A 182 21.18 -24.35 12.03
N ALA A 183 22.24 -23.54 12.07
CA ALA A 183 22.13 -22.09 12.26
C ALA A 183 21.35 -21.42 11.11
N LEU A 184 21.58 -21.83 9.86
CA LEU A 184 20.83 -21.35 8.69
C LEU A 184 19.37 -21.79 8.71
N GLU A 185 19.06 -23.00 9.18
CA GLU A 185 17.69 -23.51 9.34
C GLU A 185 16.93 -22.66 10.39
N THR A 186 17.53 -22.41 11.56
CA THR A 186 16.95 -21.51 12.57
C THR A 186 16.77 -20.09 12.04
N ARG A 187 17.77 -19.55 11.33
CA ARG A 187 17.67 -18.21 10.73
C ARG A 187 16.54 -18.15 9.70
N ARG A 188 16.41 -19.16 8.84
CA ARG A 188 15.34 -19.25 7.85
C ARG A 188 13.96 -19.23 8.49
N GLU A 189 13.77 -19.98 9.57
CA GLU A 189 12.51 -20.01 10.32
C GLU A 189 12.18 -18.63 10.92
N ALA A 190 13.16 -17.97 11.53
CA ALA A 190 13.00 -16.63 12.08
C ALA A 190 12.65 -15.59 11.00
N VAL A 191 13.37 -15.59 9.88
CA VAL A 191 13.12 -14.68 8.73
C VAL A 191 11.76 -14.98 8.11
N SER A 192 11.37 -16.24 7.97
CA SER A 192 10.05 -16.62 7.45
C SER A 192 8.92 -16.14 8.37
N ALA A 193 9.07 -16.27 9.69
CA ALA A 193 8.09 -15.78 10.66
C ALA A 193 7.99 -14.25 10.62
N LEU A 194 9.12 -13.55 10.44
CA LEU A 194 9.14 -12.10 10.24
C LEU A 194 8.42 -11.70 8.95
N ALA A 195 8.65 -12.40 7.85
CA ALA A 195 8.01 -12.12 6.56
C ALA A 195 6.49 -12.26 6.65
N VAL A 196 5.97 -13.28 7.35
CA VAL A 196 4.53 -13.46 7.59
C VAL A 196 3.94 -12.28 8.37
N ARG A 197 4.62 -11.81 9.42
CA ARG A 197 4.16 -10.65 10.20
C ARG A 197 4.16 -9.36 9.37
N GLN A 198 5.24 -9.12 8.62
CA GLN A 198 5.34 -7.95 7.74
C GLN A 198 4.32 -7.99 6.61
N ARG A 199 3.99 -9.18 6.09
CA ARG A 199 2.92 -9.34 5.10
C ARG A 199 1.56 -8.95 5.68
N ALA A 200 1.25 -9.43 6.88
CA ALA A 200 0.00 -9.06 7.56
C ALA A 200 -0.09 -7.54 7.80
N GLU A 201 1.00 -6.91 8.26
CA GLU A 201 1.08 -5.46 8.44
C GLU A 201 0.87 -4.71 7.11
N ALA A 202 1.52 -5.15 6.02
CA ALA A 202 1.36 -4.55 4.70
C ALA A 202 -0.09 -4.69 4.17
N ASP A 203 -0.71 -5.85 4.36
CA ASP A 203 -2.11 -6.09 3.95
C ASP A 203 -3.09 -5.23 4.78
N GLU A 204 -2.86 -5.06 6.08
CA GLU A 204 -3.65 -4.18 6.96
C GLU A 204 -3.54 -2.71 6.52
N LEU A 205 -2.32 -2.24 6.23
CA LEU A 205 -2.09 -0.88 5.75
C LEU A 205 -2.72 -0.65 4.37
N ALA A 206 -2.64 -1.61 3.46
CA ALA A 206 -3.29 -1.54 2.15
C ALA A 206 -4.82 -1.45 2.28
N ALA A 207 -5.41 -2.21 3.21
CA ALA A 207 -6.83 -2.11 3.51
C ALA A 207 -7.20 -0.72 4.08
N ALA A 208 -6.37 -0.16 4.97
CA ALA A 208 -6.57 1.18 5.52
C ALA A 208 -6.45 2.28 4.44
N VAL A 209 -5.55 2.14 3.46
CA VAL A 209 -5.47 3.03 2.30
C VAL A 209 -6.80 3.00 1.52
N ALA A 210 -7.28 1.79 1.19
CA ALA A 210 -8.50 1.62 0.42
C ALA A 210 -9.74 2.17 1.15
N GLU A 211 -9.86 1.94 2.45
CA GLU A 211 -10.94 2.48 3.28
C GLU A 211 -10.94 4.01 3.26
N LYS A 212 -9.76 4.64 3.45
CA LYS A 212 -9.63 6.10 3.43
C LYS A 212 -9.94 6.70 2.06
N GLN A 213 -9.51 6.07 0.98
CA GLN A 213 -9.87 6.48 -0.38
C GLN A 213 -11.38 6.42 -0.62
N SER A 214 -12.03 5.33 -0.19
CA SER A 214 -13.49 5.22 -0.30
C SER A 214 -14.22 6.27 0.53
N ALA A 215 -13.74 6.56 1.74
CA ALA A 215 -14.29 7.64 2.57
C ALA A 215 -14.09 9.03 1.92
N MET A 216 -12.94 9.29 1.32
CA MET A 216 -12.67 10.51 0.54
C MET A 216 -13.67 10.69 -0.61
N GLU A 217 -13.90 9.64 -1.39
CA GLU A 217 -14.87 9.65 -2.49
C GLU A 217 -16.29 9.94 -2.00
N ALA A 218 -16.69 9.30 -0.90
CA ALA A 218 -18.01 9.54 -0.30
C ALA A 218 -18.18 11.00 0.18
N LEU A 219 -17.14 11.58 0.80
CA LEU A 219 -17.14 12.98 1.21
C LEU A 219 -17.18 13.93 0.02
N ALA A 220 -16.45 13.64 -1.05
CA ALA A 220 -16.47 14.43 -2.29
C ALA A 220 -17.87 14.47 -2.92
N VAL A 221 -18.55 13.32 -2.98
CA VAL A 221 -19.95 13.24 -3.47
C VAL A 221 -20.90 14.02 -2.57
N ALA A 222 -20.76 13.88 -1.24
CA ALA A 222 -21.58 14.63 -0.29
C ALA A 222 -21.40 16.14 -0.45
N ARG A 223 -20.15 16.58 -0.66
CA ARG A 223 -19.79 17.97 -0.88
C ARG A 223 -20.38 18.51 -2.17
N GLU A 224 -20.28 17.78 -3.27
CA GLU A 224 -20.90 18.15 -4.55
C GLU A 224 -22.43 18.33 -4.39
N GLY A 225 -23.09 17.42 -3.66
CA GLY A 225 -24.51 17.56 -3.34
C GLY A 225 -24.84 18.86 -2.58
N LYS A 226 -23.98 19.28 -1.65
CA LYS A 226 -24.14 20.56 -0.94
C LYS A 226 -23.86 21.77 -1.82
N GLN A 227 -22.91 21.70 -2.75
CA GLN A 227 -22.67 22.76 -3.74
C GLN A 227 -23.89 22.95 -4.65
N VAL A 228 -24.51 21.86 -5.11
CA VAL A 228 -25.76 21.94 -5.88
C VAL A 228 -26.89 22.56 -5.06
N ALA A 229 -27.01 22.20 -3.78
CA ALA A 229 -28.01 22.79 -2.89
C ALA A 229 -27.78 24.30 -2.67
N ALA A 230 -26.52 24.72 -2.49
CA ALA A 230 -26.13 26.13 -2.37
C ALA A 230 -26.49 26.91 -3.65
N ALA A 231 -26.13 26.39 -4.82
CA ALA A 231 -26.44 27.02 -6.10
C ALA A 231 -27.95 27.18 -6.34
N ARG A 232 -28.76 26.20 -5.93
CA ARG A 232 -30.24 26.30 -5.99
C ARG A 232 -30.76 27.38 -5.05
N ALA A 233 -30.28 27.41 -3.80
CA ALA A 233 -30.68 28.41 -2.83
C ALA A 233 -30.30 29.84 -3.26
N GLU A 234 -29.14 30.00 -3.91
CA GLU A 234 -28.70 31.28 -4.48
C GLU A 234 -29.60 31.71 -5.66
N SER A 235 -29.98 30.77 -6.53
CA SER A 235 -30.95 31.03 -7.61
C SER A 235 -32.33 31.42 -7.07
N ASP A 236 -32.84 30.72 -6.05
CA ASP A 236 -34.13 31.03 -5.40
C ASP A 236 -34.10 32.44 -4.78
N LYS A 237 -33.02 32.76 -4.06
CA LYS A 237 -32.80 34.08 -3.48
C LYS A 237 -32.84 35.17 -4.56
N ALA A 238 -32.13 35.00 -5.68
CA ALA A 238 -32.10 35.96 -6.77
C ALA A 238 -33.49 36.16 -7.40
N ALA A 239 -34.27 35.09 -7.55
CA ALA A 239 -35.64 35.18 -8.05
C ALA A 239 -36.56 35.96 -7.09
N PHE A 240 -36.46 35.72 -5.78
CA PHE A 240 -37.20 36.50 -4.79
C PHE A 240 -36.77 37.97 -4.75
N GLU A 241 -35.48 38.28 -4.96
CA GLU A 241 -34.99 39.65 -5.06
C GLU A 241 -35.62 40.40 -6.24
N GLN A 242 -35.70 39.77 -7.42
CA GLN A 242 -36.37 40.36 -8.58
C GLN A 242 -37.86 40.59 -8.33
N GLN A 243 -38.56 39.62 -7.74
CA GLN A 243 -39.97 39.77 -7.40
C GLN A 243 -40.21 40.88 -6.36
N GLU A 244 -39.31 41.03 -5.39
CA GLU A 244 -39.38 42.08 -4.38
C GLU A 244 -39.24 43.47 -5.04
N GLU A 245 -38.31 43.63 -5.98
CA GLU A 245 -38.12 44.87 -6.75
C GLU A 245 -39.34 45.20 -7.62
N GLU A 246 -39.91 44.21 -8.32
CA GLU A 246 -41.11 44.39 -9.15
C GLU A 246 -42.35 44.80 -8.34
N LEU A 247 -42.52 44.25 -7.13
CA LEU A 247 -43.64 44.61 -6.25
C LEU A 247 -43.45 45.97 -5.55
N ALA A 248 -42.23 46.49 -5.52
CA ALA A 248 -41.89 47.78 -4.91
C ALA A 248 -41.88 48.96 -5.89
N ALA A 249 -41.88 48.68 -7.21
CA ALA A 249 -41.94 49.67 -8.30
C ALA A 249 -43.38 50.16 -8.56
#